data_AF-A0A1Q8T7X2-F1
#
_entry.id   AF-A0A1Q8T7X2-F1
#
_cell.length_a   1.000
_cell.length_b   1.000
_cell.length_c   1.000
_cell.angle_alpha   90.00
_cell.angle_beta   90.00
_cell.angle_gamma   90.00
#
_symmetry.space_group_name_H-M   'P 1'
#
loop_
_entity.id
_entity.type
_entity.pdbx_description
1 polymer ?
#
loop_
_entity_poly.entity_id
_entity_poly.type
_entity_poly.pdbx_seq_one_letter_code
_entity_poly.pdbx_strand_id
1 'polypeptide(L)'
;MRHKTLLALGASLAMTMSAATQAQTRVEMRSVSKDGVGDSVGTVMAEDTDHGLLLTPDLSDLNAGIHGFHLHQNASCETSKSDGEVTPAGAAGGHFDPEETGTHQGPYSDEGHLGDLPALMVDEDGNATTPVLAPRLKESDLSGHAFMIHEGGDNYSDQPKLGGGGSRVACGVIEGS
;
A
#
# COMPACT_ATOMS: atom_id res chain seq x y z
N MET A 1 33.03 37.65 -60.11
CA MET A 1 32.62 37.48 -58.69
C MET A 1 31.21 36.89 -58.72
N ARG A 2 31.06 35.55 -58.68
CA ARG A 2 30.68 34.76 -57.49
C ARG A 2 29.57 35.43 -56.67
N HIS A 3 28.35 34.86 -56.68
CA HIS A 3 27.71 34.25 -55.50
C HIS A 3 26.54 33.37 -55.96
N LYS A 4 26.66 32.06 -55.73
CA LYS A 4 25.54 31.10 -55.78
C LYS A 4 24.90 31.12 -54.40
N THR A 5 23.65 31.58 -54.29
CA THR A 5 22.88 31.50 -53.05
C THR A 5 22.38 30.08 -52.89
N LEU A 6 22.78 29.43 -51.80
CA LEU A 6 22.43 28.07 -51.41
C LEU A 6 21.86 28.14 -49.99
N LEU A 7 20.93 27.21 -49.70
CA LEU A 7 20.43 26.79 -48.38
C LEU A 7 19.41 27.70 -47.67
N ALA A 8 18.43 27.21 -46.92
CA ALA A 8 18.16 25.85 -46.44
C ALA A 8 16.64 25.64 -46.25
N LEU A 9 16.15 24.46 -46.63
CA LEU A 9 14.81 23.98 -46.28
C LEU A 9 14.89 23.45 -44.84
N GLY A 10 14.37 24.20 -43.87
CA GLY A 10 14.31 23.77 -42.47
C GLY A 10 13.29 22.66 -42.30
N ALA A 11 13.76 21.43 -42.08
CA ALA A 11 12.91 20.32 -41.67
C ALA A 11 12.68 20.41 -40.15
N SER A 12 11.52 20.90 -39.77
CA SER A 12 11.06 20.92 -38.37
C SER A 12 10.79 19.49 -37.92
N LEU A 13 11.70 18.91 -37.14
CA LEU A 13 11.52 17.61 -36.50
C LEU A 13 10.60 17.79 -35.29
N ALA A 14 9.30 17.52 -35.47
CA ALA A 14 8.35 17.46 -34.36
C ALA A 14 8.65 16.21 -33.52
N MET A 15 9.36 16.38 -32.40
CA MET A 15 9.48 15.34 -31.39
C MET A 15 8.13 15.18 -30.69
N THR A 16 7.41 14.11 -31.02
CA THR A 16 6.27 13.65 -30.21
C THR A 16 6.82 13.11 -28.89
N MET A 17 6.71 13.89 -27.81
CA MET A 17 6.89 13.38 -26.45
C MET A 17 5.73 12.45 -26.14
N SER A 18 5.96 11.14 -26.25
CA SER A 18 5.10 10.17 -25.58
C SER A 18 5.34 10.32 -24.08
N ALA A 19 4.39 10.91 -23.37
CA ALA A 19 4.36 10.81 -21.91
C ALA A 19 4.20 9.31 -21.58
N ALA A 20 5.23 8.71 -21.00
CA ALA A 20 5.08 7.40 -20.40
C ALA A 20 4.13 7.57 -19.21
N THR A 21 2.89 7.10 -19.35
CA THR A 21 2.02 6.87 -18.20
C THR A 21 2.74 5.88 -17.29
N GLN A 22 3.20 6.36 -16.14
CA GLN A 22 3.71 5.50 -15.08
C GLN A 22 2.54 4.58 -14.69
N ALA A 23 2.75 3.27 -14.80
CA ALA A 23 1.73 2.30 -14.43
C ALA A 23 1.60 2.33 -12.90
N GLN A 24 0.50 2.89 -12.40
CA GLN A 24 0.18 2.90 -10.98
C GLN A 24 -0.15 1.48 -10.53
N THR A 25 0.41 1.04 -9.40
CA THR A 25 0.05 -0.24 -8.79
C THR A 25 -1.36 -0.16 -8.20
N ARG A 26 -2.29 -0.96 -8.72
CA ARG A 26 -3.67 -1.05 -8.21
C ARG A 26 -3.88 -2.39 -7.52
N VAL A 27 -4.21 -2.36 -6.23
CA VAL A 27 -4.37 -3.56 -5.39
C VAL A 27 -5.85 -3.73 -5.05
N GLU A 28 -6.42 -4.88 -5.38
CA GLU A 28 -7.76 -5.25 -4.91
C GLU A 28 -7.70 -5.66 -3.43
N MET A 29 -8.51 -5.03 -2.60
CA MET A 29 -8.65 -5.36 -1.20
C MET A 29 -9.89 -6.24 -1.01
N ARG A 30 -9.76 -7.29 -0.22
CA ARG A 30 -10.86 -8.22 0.09
C ARG A 30 -11.01 -8.38 1.59
N SER A 31 -12.25 -8.54 2.04
CA SER A 31 -12.55 -8.89 3.43
C SER A 31 -11.88 -10.20 3.81
N VAL A 32 -11.45 -10.32 5.07
CA VAL A 32 -10.85 -11.57 5.59
C VAL A 32 -11.45 -11.95 6.93
N SER A 33 -11.60 -13.25 7.15
CA SER A 33 -12.10 -13.80 8.40
C SER A 33 -11.41 -15.14 8.72
N LYS A 34 -11.85 -15.81 9.79
CA LYS A 34 -11.39 -17.16 10.12
C LYS A 34 -11.84 -18.21 9.10
N ASP A 35 -12.84 -17.88 8.29
CA ASP A 35 -13.35 -18.75 7.22
C ASP A 35 -12.59 -18.58 5.90
N GLY A 36 -11.70 -17.58 5.80
CA GLY A 36 -10.89 -17.31 4.60
C GLY A 36 -11.06 -15.90 4.04
N VAL A 37 -10.68 -15.76 2.77
CA VAL A 37 -10.85 -14.53 1.98
C VAL A 37 -12.30 -14.43 1.50
N GLY A 38 -12.92 -13.28 1.71
CA GLY A 38 -14.31 -12.99 1.35
C GLY A 38 -14.45 -12.10 0.12
N ASP A 39 -15.50 -11.28 0.15
CA ASP A 39 -15.84 -10.36 -0.92
C ASP A 39 -14.87 -9.18 -1.01
N SER A 40 -14.82 -8.57 -2.19
CA SER A 40 -14.06 -7.35 -2.45
C SER A 40 -14.61 -6.20 -1.60
N VAL A 41 -13.70 -5.41 -1.02
CA VAL A 41 -14.02 -4.17 -0.29
C VAL A 41 -13.50 -2.94 -1.03
N GLY A 42 -13.13 -3.09 -2.30
CA GLY A 42 -12.62 -2.01 -3.14
C GLY A 42 -11.13 -2.15 -3.46
N THR A 43 -10.45 -1.02 -3.67
CA THR A 43 -9.05 -1.00 -4.10
C THR A 43 -8.21 0.03 -3.39
N VAL A 44 -6.90 -0.21 -3.32
CA VAL A 44 -5.90 0.81 -2.97
C VAL A 44 -5.02 1.04 -4.19
N MET A 45 -4.90 2.29 -4.61
CA MET A 45 -3.97 2.70 -5.65
C MET A 45 -2.70 3.23 -5.00
N ALA A 46 -1.54 2.75 -5.45
CA ALA A 46 -0.23 3.19 -5.02
C ALA A 46 0.48 3.94 -6.15
N GLU A 47 1.04 5.10 -5.84
CA GLU A 47 1.74 5.96 -6.79
C GLU A 47 2.97 6.58 -6.13
N ASP A 48 4.11 6.49 -6.81
CA ASP A 48 5.32 7.20 -6.38
C ASP A 48 5.17 8.73 -6.51
N THR A 49 5.53 9.44 -5.44
CA THR A 49 5.67 10.90 -5.43
C THR A 49 7.07 11.33 -5.03
N ASP A 50 7.37 12.63 -5.17
CA ASP A 50 8.60 13.25 -4.64
C ASP A 50 8.74 13.09 -3.11
N HIS A 51 7.66 12.74 -2.41
CA HIS A 51 7.59 12.65 -0.95
C HIS A 51 7.37 11.22 -0.43
N GLY A 52 7.45 10.21 -1.30
CA GLY A 52 7.23 8.79 -0.99
C GLY A 52 6.00 8.22 -1.67
N LEU A 53 5.51 7.09 -1.18
CA LEU A 53 4.39 6.36 -1.77
C LEU A 53 3.05 6.95 -1.33
N LEU A 54 2.26 7.46 -2.28
CA LEU A 54 0.89 7.89 -2.03
C LEU A 54 -0.05 6.70 -2.19
N LEU A 55 -0.81 6.38 -1.15
CA LEU A 55 -1.80 5.32 -1.13
C LEU A 55 -3.19 5.97 -1.12
N THR A 56 -3.93 5.78 -2.21
CA THR A 56 -5.28 6.31 -2.37
C THR A 56 -6.28 5.17 -2.26
N PRO A 57 -6.96 5.01 -1.11
CA PRO A 57 -8.01 4.02 -0.96
C PRO A 57 -9.29 4.46 -1.68
N ASP A 58 -9.98 3.49 -2.25
CA ASP A 58 -11.36 3.57 -2.72
C ASP A 58 -12.03 2.30 -2.19
N LEU A 59 -12.38 2.35 -0.90
CA LEU A 59 -12.82 1.19 -0.11
C LEU A 59 -14.21 1.41 0.48
N SER A 60 -14.99 0.33 0.63
CA SER A 60 -16.32 0.31 1.24
C SER A 60 -16.49 -0.88 2.20
N ASP A 61 -17.63 -0.95 2.86
CA ASP A 61 -18.04 -2.08 3.71
C ASP A 61 -17.09 -2.34 4.89
N LEU A 62 -16.45 -1.28 5.39
CA LEU A 62 -15.62 -1.28 6.60
C LEU A 62 -16.39 -0.65 7.78
N ASN A 63 -16.01 -1.03 9.01
CA ASN A 63 -16.56 -0.37 10.19
C ASN A 63 -16.04 1.08 10.28
N ALA A 64 -16.88 2.02 10.70
CA ALA A 64 -16.44 3.40 10.89
C ALA A 64 -15.36 3.53 11.98
N GLY A 65 -14.36 4.37 11.75
CA GLY A 65 -13.29 4.64 12.70
C GLY A 65 -11.89 4.67 12.10
N ILE A 66 -10.90 4.61 12.98
CA ILE A 66 -9.48 4.53 12.60
C ILE A 66 -9.06 3.06 12.59
N HIS A 67 -8.38 2.65 11.52
CA HIS A 67 -7.90 1.30 11.30
C HIS A 67 -6.38 1.29 11.08
N GLY A 68 -5.69 0.36 11.74
CA GLY A 68 -4.29 0.08 11.45
C GLY A 68 -4.14 -0.42 10.01
N PHE A 69 -3.14 0.10 9.31
CA PHE A 69 -2.89 -0.17 7.91
C PHE A 69 -1.40 -0.40 7.68
N HIS A 70 -1.05 -1.57 7.15
CA HIS A 70 0.34 -1.99 7.06
C HIS A 70 0.63 -2.76 5.78
N LEU A 71 1.88 -2.72 5.34
CA LEU A 71 2.44 -3.68 4.39
C LEU A 71 2.95 -4.90 5.18
N HIS A 72 2.53 -6.09 4.78
CA HIS A 72 2.90 -7.37 5.38
C HIS A 72 3.88 -8.15 4.52
N GLN A 73 4.70 -8.97 5.19
CA GLN A 73 5.87 -9.62 4.61
C GLN A 73 5.58 -10.52 3.40
N ASN A 74 4.47 -11.25 3.38
CA ASN A 74 4.19 -12.25 2.35
C ASN A 74 3.01 -11.84 1.47
N ALA A 75 3.11 -12.11 0.17
CA ALA A 75 2.02 -12.03 -0.81
C ALA A 75 0.96 -13.14 -0.60
N SER A 76 0.24 -13.10 0.53
CA SER A 76 -0.87 -14.01 0.81
C SER A 76 -1.87 -13.42 1.78
N CYS A 77 -3.16 -13.54 1.46
CA CYS A 77 -4.27 -13.20 2.37
C CYS A 77 -4.95 -14.44 2.97
N GLU A 78 -4.33 -15.62 2.83
CA GLU A 78 -4.86 -16.86 3.38
C GLU A 78 -4.78 -16.89 4.90
N THR A 79 -5.63 -17.70 5.51
CA THR A 79 -5.57 -17.92 6.97
C THR A 79 -4.26 -18.64 7.35
N SER A 80 -3.83 -18.45 8.60
CA SER A 80 -2.85 -19.34 9.22
C SER A 80 -3.44 -19.97 10.48
N LYS A 81 -2.85 -21.08 10.92
CA LYS A 81 -3.27 -21.79 12.12
C LYS A 81 -2.07 -22.09 13.02
N SER A 82 -2.10 -21.61 14.25
CA SER A 82 -1.15 -21.95 15.31
C SER A 82 -1.90 -22.31 16.58
N ASP A 83 -1.45 -23.35 17.28
CA ASP A 83 -2.00 -23.73 18.60
C ASP A 83 -3.53 -23.93 18.63
N GLY A 84 -4.10 -24.32 17.48
CA GLY A 84 -5.54 -24.53 17.32
C GLY A 84 -6.34 -23.26 16.98
N GLU A 85 -5.74 -22.08 17.06
CA GLU A 85 -6.35 -20.81 16.69
C GLU A 85 -6.11 -20.48 15.21
N VAL A 86 -7.16 -20.02 14.55
CA VAL A 86 -7.12 -19.56 13.16
C VAL A 86 -7.01 -18.04 13.14
N THR A 87 -6.01 -17.53 12.45
CA THR A 87 -5.77 -16.10 12.24
C THR A 87 -6.23 -15.71 10.83
N PRO A 88 -7.24 -14.81 10.69
CA PRO A 88 -7.60 -14.23 9.40
C PRO A 88 -6.38 -13.63 8.72
N ALA A 89 -6.20 -13.89 7.42
CA ALA A 89 -5.04 -13.44 6.64
C ALA A 89 -3.67 -13.71 7.27
N GLY A 90 -3.57 -14.71 8.15
CA GLY A 90 -2.36 -15.01 8.91
C GLY A 90 -1.16 -15.44 8.07
N ALA A 91 -1.38 -15.95 6.85
CA ALA A 91 -0.32 -16.33 5.92
C ALA A 91 0.48 -15.13 5.39
N ALA A 92 -0.04 -13.90 5.49
CA ALA A 92 0.68 -12.66 5.18
C ALA A 92 1.92 -12.45 6.06
N GLY A 93 2.03 -13.15 7.19
CA GLY A 93 3.11 -12.95 8.15
C GLY A 93 2.93 -11.69 8.99
N GLY A 94 4.04 -11.16 9.51
CA GLY A 94 4.09 -9.89 10.25
C GLY A 94 4.20 -8.68 9.31
N HIS A 95 4.43 -7.51 9.90
CA HIS A 95 4.73 -6.29 9.14
C HIS A 95 6.02 -6.50 8.33
N PHE A 96 6.11 -5.85 7.17
CA PHE A 96 7.33 -5.87 6.37
C PHE A 96 8.46 -5.14 7.10
N ASP A 97 9.52 -5.87 7.43
CA ASP A 97 10.63 -5.37 8.27
C ASP A 97 11.98 -5.87 7.75
N PRO A 98 12.46 -5.36 6.59
CA PRO A 98 13.69 -5.83 5.96
C PRO A 98 14.95 -5.53 6.79
N GLU A 99 14.89 -4.54 7.68
CA GLU A 99 16.00 -4.14 8.55
C GLU A 99 15.97 -4.86 9.91
N GLU A 100 15.02 -5.80 10.11
CA GLU A 100 14.86 -6.59 11.34
C GLU A 100 14.80 -5.72 12.61
N THR A 101 14.14 -4.56 12.52
CA THR A 101 13.99 -3.61 13.62
C THR A 101 13.25 -4.22 14.80
N GLY A 102 12.26 -5.09 14.53
CA GLY A 102 11.45 -5.76 15.54
C GLY A 102 10.61 -4.81 16.39
N THR A 103 10.39 -3.57 15.96
CA THR A 103 9.53 -2.60 16.66
C THR A 103 8.56 -1.91 15.70
N HIS A 104 7.41 -1.53 16.24
CA HIS A 104 6.39 -0.78 15.52
C HIS A 104 6.41 0.69 15.95
N GLN A 105 6.72 1.59 15.02
CA GLN A 105 6.98 3.02 15.27
C GLN A 105 6.29 3.96 14.25
N GLY A 106 5.44 3.40 13.39
CA GLY A 106 4.66 4.16 12.43
C GLY A 106 5.45 4.62 11.19
N PRO A 107 4.78 5.38 10.30
CA PRO A 107 5.29 5.71 8.96
C PRO A 107 6.42 6.75 8.93
N TYR A 108 6.74 7.36 10.07
CA TYR A 108 7.63 8.53 10.13
C TYR A 108 8.91 8.30 10.95
N SER A 109 9.12 7.07 11.43
CA SER A 109 10.31 6.68 12.18
C SER A 109 11.07 5.60 11.44
N ASP A 110 12.39 5.74 11.29
CA ASP A 110 13.26 4.72 10.70
C ASP A 110 13.62 3.60 11.69
N GLU A 111 13.19 3.71 12.96
CA GLU A 111 13.49 2.72 14.01
C GLU A 111 12.47 1.57 14.09
N GLY A 112 11.39 1.62 13.31
CA GLY A 112 10.37 0.57 13.25
C GLY A 112 10.21 -0.04 11.87
N HIS A 113 9.26 -0.98 11.75
CA HIS A 113 9.01 -1.72 10.52
C HIS A 113 8.84 -0.78 9.32
N LEU A 114 9.42 -1.15 8.18
CA LEU A 114 9.27 -0.37 6.93
C LEU A 114 7.82 -0.41 6.43
N GLY A 115 7.09 -1.48 6.74
CA GLY A 115 5.68 -1.66 6.39
C GLY A 115 4.69 -0.92 7.28
N ASP A 116 5.11 -0.14 8.26
CA ASP A 116 4.21 0.71 9.05
C ASP A 116 3.71 1.88 8.19
N LEU A 117 2.41 1.95 7.88
CA LEU A 117 1.79 2.99 7.07
C LEU A 117 0.97 3.95 7.96
N PRO A 118 0.56 5.13 7.47
CA PRO A 118 -0.42 5.91 8.20
C PRO A 118 -1.77 5.17 8.29
N ALA A 119 -2.40 5.22 9.47
CA ALA A 119 -3.70 4.62 9.71
C ALA A 119 -4.77 5.11 8.73
N LEU A 120 -5.72 4.24 8.39
CA LEU A 120 -6.86 4.58 7.54
C LEU A 120 -8.00 5.14 8.38
N MET A 121 -8.70 6.14 7.82
CA MET A 121 -9.95 6.65 8.37
C MET A 121 -11.11 6.15 7.50
N VAL A 122 -12.05 5.50 8.16
CA VAL A 122 -13.31 5.03 7.58
C VAL A 122 -14.44 5.92 8.11
N ASP A 123 -15.25 6.47 7.20
CA ASP A 123 -16.39 7.32 7.54
C ASP A 123 -17.59 6.54 8.10
N GLU A 124 -18.64 7.25 8.53
CA GLU A 124 -19.85 6.65 9.11
C GLU A 124 -20.64 5.78 8.13
N ASP A 125 -20.44 5.97 6.82
CA ASP A 125 -21.04 5.17 5.75
C ASP A 125 -20.19 3.94 5.39
N GLY A 126 -19.05 3.74 6.06
CA GLY A 126 -18.16 2.60 5.89
C GLY A 126 -17.15 2.76 4.75
N ASN A 127 -16.90 3.99 4.28
CA ASN A 127 -15.97 4.27 3.19
C ASN A 127 -14.62 4.79 3.68
N ALA A 128 -13.54 4.32 3.08
CA ALA A 128 -12.22 4.93 3.22
C ALA A 128 -11.74 5.47 1.87
N THR A 129 -11.68 6.80 1.77
CA THR A 129 -11.32 7.53 0.53
C THR A 129 -10.22 8.57 0.73
N THR A 130 -9.75 8.76 1.96
CA THR A 130 -8.71 9.75 2.28
C THR A 130 -7.34 9.17 1.93
N PRO A 131 -6.55 9.81 1.04
CA PRO A 131 -5.20 9.35 0.73
C PRO A 131 -4.26 9.45 1.93
N VAL A 132 -3.33 8.50 2.02
CA VAL A 132 -2.26 8.50 3.02
C VAL A 132 -0.89 8.43 2.35
N LEU A 133 0.11 9.09 2.92
CA LEU A 133 1.47 9.14 2.38
C LEU A 133 2.41 8.33 3.26
N ALA A 134 3.06 7.33 2.69
CA ALA A 134 4.12 6.56 3.32
C ALA A 134 5.49 7.05 2.81
N PRO A 135 6.17 7.97 3.53
CA PRO A 135 7.35 8.65 3.01
C PRO A 135 8.59 7.75 2.87
N ARG A 136 8.57 6.59 3.54
CA ARG A 136 9.68 5.63 3.57
C ARG A 136 9.61 4.57 2.46
N LEU A 137 8.48 4.47 1.75
CA LEU A 137 8.23 3.44 0.73
C LEU A 137 8.20 4.02 -0.69
N LYS A 138 8.41 3.13 -1.65
CA LYS A 138 8.21 3.30 -3.09
C LYS A 138 7.43 2.13 -3.68
N GLU A 139 6.91 2.29 -4.89
CA GLU A 139 6.22 1.20 -5.61
C GLU A 139 7.11 -0.04 -5.79
N SER A 140 8.42 0.16 -5.97
CA SER A 140 9.39 -0.93 -6.08
C SER A 140 9.47 -1.83 -4.85
N ASP A 141 9.00 -1.35 -3.69
CA ASP A 141 9.03 -2.10 -2.43
C ASP A 141 7.77 -2.96 -2.24
N LEU A 142 6.77 -2.87 -3.12
CA LEU A 142 5.46 -3.48 -2.89
C LEU A 142 5.34 -4.92 -3.41
N SER A 143 6.04 -5.25 -4.50
CA SER A 143 5.91 -6.55 -5.16
C SER A 143 6.26 -7.69 -4.22
N GLY A 144 5.38 -8.69 -4.10
CA GLY A 144 5.61 -9.85 -3.25
C GLY A 144 5.13 -9.69 -1.80
N HIS A 145 4.41 -8.60 -1.51
CA HIS A 145 3.84 -8.28 -0.20
C HIS A 145 2.31 -8.22 -0.26
N ALA A 146 1.69 -7.92 0.88
CA ALA A 146 0.25 -7.71 0.98
C ALA A 146 -0.06 -6.48 1.82
N PHE A 147 -1.04 -5.69 1.39
CA PHE A 147 -1.64 -4.68 2.26
C PHE A 147 -2.59 -5.33 3.25
N MET A 148 -2.61 -4.82 4.48
CA MET A 148 -3.45 -5.33 5.57
C MET A 148 -4.16 -4.20 6.28
N ILE A 149 -5.47 -4.36 6.50
CA ILE A 149 -6.30 -3.49 7.32
C ILE A 149 -6.70 -4.27 8.57
N HIS A 150 -6.51 -3.65 9.73
CA HIS A 150 -6.82 -4.22 11.03
C HIS A 150 -8.17 -3.76 11.57
N GLU A 151 -8.73 -4.48 12.54
CA GLU A 151 -10.01 -4.16 13.18
C GLU A 151 -9.92 -2.89 14.03
N GLY A 152 -8.85 -2.76 14.81
CA GLY A 152 -8.55 -1.60 15.63
C GLY A 152 -7.69 -0.57 14.91
N GLY A 153 -7.48 0.57 15.56
CA GLY A 153 -6.63 1.65 15.07
C GLY A 153 -5.14 1.37 15.23
N ASP A 154 -4.35 2.43 15.18
CA ASP A 154 -2.90 2.37 15.31
C ASP A 154 -2.37 3.61 16.04
N ASN A 155 -1.64 3.40 17.14
CA ASN A 155 -0.99 4.45 17.93
C ASN A 155 0.51 4.60 17.63
N TYR A 156 1.04 3.86 16.64
CA TYR A 156 2.43 3.84 16.21
C TYR A 156 3.40 3.46 17.32
N SER A 157 2.98 2.57 18.22
CA SER A 157 3.78 2.10 19.34
C SER A 157 3.49 0.63 19.66
N ASP A 158 4.42 -0.04 20.32
CA ASP A 158 4.24 -1.41 20.79
C ASP A 158 3.47 -1.55 22.11
N GLN A 159 2.86 -0.47 22.60
CA GLN A 159 2.05 -0.48 23.82
C GLN A 159 0.67 0.15 23.56
N PRO A 160 -0.40 -0.67 23.37
CA PRO A 160 -0.38 -2.13 23.23
C PRO A 160 0.35 -2.58 21.95
N LYS A 161 0.72 -3.87 21.85
CA LYS A 161 1.55 -4.39 20.75
C LYS A 161 1.02 -3.96 19.36
N LEU A 162 1.95 -3.63 18.46
CA LEU A 162 1.67 -3.31 17.06
C LEU A 162 0.53 -2.29 16.90
N GLY A 163 0.61 -1.17 17.61
CA GLY A 163 -0.34 -0.07 17.46
C GLY A 163 -1.69 -0.29 18.13
N GLY A 164 -1.98 -1.51 18.57
CA GLY A 164 -3.32 -1.92 19.02
C GLY A 164 -4.28 -2.32 17.89
N GLY A 165 -3.77 -2.60 16.69
CA GLY A 165 -4.62 -2.96 15.54
C GLY A 165 -5.42 -4.26 15.74
N GLY A 166 -4.87 -5.25 16.43
CA GLY A 166 -5.58 -6.50 16.72
C GLY A 166 -5.87 -7.34 15.47
N SER A 167 -7.10 -7.84 15.33
CA SER A 167 -7.51 -8.76 14.26
C SER A 167 -7.37 -8.13 12.87
N ARG A 168 -7.25 -8.96 11.83
CA ARG A 168 -7.17 -8.52 10.42
C ARG A 168 -8.55 -8.60 9.79
N VAL A 169 -8.98 -7.55 9.09
CA VAL A 169 -10.35 -7.42 8.54
C VAL A 169 -10.40 -7.30 7.02
N ALA A 170 -9.35 -6.78 6.40
CA ALA A 170 -9.20 -6.80 4.94
C ALA A 170 -7.72 -6.95 4.54
N CYS A 171 -7.50 -7.56 3.38
CA CYS A 171 -6.18 -7.84 2.86
C CYS A 171 -6.17 -7.79 1.33
N GLY A 172 -5.08 -7.33 0.74
CA GLY A 172 -4.87 -7.33 -0.71
C GLY A 172 -3.46 -7.78 -1.06
N VAL A 173 -3.35 -8.82 -1.89
CA VAL A 173 -2.05 -9.33 -2.38
C VAL A 173 -1.55 -8.42 -3.50
N ILE A 174 -0.28 -8.02 -3.42
CA ILE A 174 0.34 -7.18 -4.43
C ILE A 174 1.10 -8.08 -5.41
N GLU A 175 0.49 -8.32 -6.57
CA GLU A 175 1.11 -9.06 -7.65
C GLU A 175 2.30 -8.27 -8.23
N GLY A 176 3.38 -8.97 -8.55
CA GLY A 176 4.52 -8.35 -9.24
C GLY A 176 4.12 -7.93 -10.65
N SER A 177 4.38 -6.66 -10.99
CA SER A 177 4.19 -6.07 -12.32
C SER A 177 5.19 -6.60 -13.35
#